data_AF-A0A6B3H4R2-F1
#
_entry.id   AF-A0A6B3H4R2-F1
#
_cell.length_a   1.000
_cell.length_b   1.000
_cell.length_c   1.000
_cell.angle_alpha   90.00
_cell.angle_beta   90.00
_cell.angle_gamma   90.00
#
_symmetry.space_group_name_H-M   'P 1'
#
loop_
_entity.id
_entity.type
_entity.pdbx_description
1 polymer ?
#
loop_
_entity_poly.entity_id
_entity_poly.type
_entity_poly.pdbx_seq_one_letter_code
_entity_poly.pdbx_strand_id
1 'polypeptide(L)'
;MAADHPTGHTASHPANRPASLAAGLAEERVDHRFKALPPDAEGLTVADLTAERRNLFTGGFTTPVLALSAESVEHNLALLEAYAERHGLAFAPHGKTSMAPQLFADQLKRGAWGITAAVPHQARVYRAYGIGRIFLANELVDAVALRWLAGEMSADPEFR
;
A
#
# COMPACT_ATOMS: atom_id res chain seq x y z
N MET A 1 -12.93 -47.24 -14.58
CA MET A 1 -13.65 -46.03 -15.02
C MET A 1 -13.44 -44.99 -13.95
N ALA A 2 -12.80 -43.88 -14.31
CA ALA A 2 -12.22 -42.88 -13.43
C ALA A 2 -13.26 -41.99 -12.74
N ALA A 3 -12.88 -41.43 -11.59
CA ALA A 3 -13.12 -40.03 -11.25
C ALA A 3 -12.08 -39.62 -10.19
N ASP A 4 -10.92 -39.21 -10.69
CA ASP A 4 -9.85 -38.55 -9.94
C ASP A 4 -10.35 -37.16 -9.54
N HIS A 5 -10.30 -36.84 -8.25
CA HIS A 5 -10.68 -35.53 -7.72
C HIS A 5 -9.47 -34.60 -7.82
N PRO A 6 -9.51 -33.48 -8.57
CA PRO A 6 -8.36 -32.59 -8.61
C PRO A 6 -8.24 -31.87 -7.27
N THR A 7 -7.09 -32.07 -6.64
CA THR A 7 -6.62 -31.43 -5.43
C THR A 7 -6.41 -29.93 -5.63
N GLY A 8 -6.53 -29.20 -4.51
CA GLY A 8 -6.64 -27.75 -4.46
C GLY A 8 -5.60 -26.98 -5.25
N HIS A 9 -6.07 -25.90 -5.85
CA HIS A 9 -5.24 -24.83 -6.41
C HIS A 9 -4.47 -24.16 -5.26
N THR A 10 -3.26 -24.64 -4.97
CA THR A 10 -2.31 -23.87 -4.19
C THR A 10 -1.83 -22.73 -5.08
N ALA A 11 -2.45 -21.56 -4.92
CA ALA A 11 -1.94 -20.34 -5.51
C ALA A 11 -0.53 -20.11 -4.95
N SER A 12 0.49 -20.47 -5.74
CA SER A 12 1.88 -20.18 -5.44
C SER A 12 2.00 -18.66 -5.28
N HIS A 13 2.27 -18.23 -4.06
CA HIS A 13 2.60 -16.84 -3.80
C HIS A 13 3.97 -16.58 -4.41
N PRO A 14 4.08 -15.76 -5.48
CA PRO A 14 5.40 -15.43 -6.00
C PRO A 14 6.17 -14.73 -4.88
N ALA A 15 7.41 -15.15 -4.68
CA ALA A 15 8.34 -14.56 -3.74
C ALA A 15 8.61 -13.11 -4.14
N ASN A 16 7.79 -12.21 -3.59
CA ASN A 16 7.92 -10.78 -3.75
C ASN A 16 9.29 -10.40 -3.16
N ARG A 17 10.26 -10.02 -4.00
CA ARG A 17 11.46 -9.32 -3.51
C ARG A 17 11.05 -7.86 -3.32
N PRO A 18 10.86 -7.37 -2.08
CA PRO A 18 10.50 -5.98 -1.91
C PRO A 18 11.75 -5.14 -2.20
N ALA A 19 11.83 -4.52 -3.37
CA ALA A 19 12.25 -3.12 -3.36
C ALA A 19 11.36 -2.45 -2.31
N SER A 20 11.95 -1.78 -1.30
CA SER A 20 11.27 -1.50 -0.04
C SER A 20 9.90 -0.87 -0.32
N LEU A 21 8.83 -1.61 -0.01
CA LEU A 21 7.48 -1.08 -0.17
C LEU A 21 7.40 0.23 0.61
N ALA A 22 6.82 1.26 0.00
CA ALA A 22 6.82 2.61 0.56
C ALA A 22 8.22 3.26 0.73
N ALA A 23 9.20 2.87 -0.09
CA ALA A 23 10.51 3.52 -0.18
C ALA A 23 10.39 5.04 -0.34
N GLY A 24 11.32 5.78 0.30
CA GLY A 24 11.42 7.23 0.16
C GLY A 24 10.45 8.05 1.01
N LEU A 25 9.34 7.48 1.52
CA LEU A 25 8.44 8.21 2.42
C LEU A 25 9.12 8.59 3.74
N ALA A 26 9.99 7.72 4.25
CA ALA A 26 10.77 7.97 5.47
C ALA A 26 11.73 9.17 5.32
N GLU A 27 12.27 9.36 4.11
CA GLU A 27 13.25 10.41 3.79
C GLU A 27 12.59 11.74 3.39
N GLU A 28 11.26 11.76 3.27
CA GLU A 28 10.55 12.98 2.88
C GLU A 28 10.75 14.06 3.95
N ARG A 29 11.10 15.27 3.50
CA ARG A 29 11.33 16.38 4.42
C ARG A 29 10.02 17.01 4.83
N VAL A 30 9.87 17.19 6.13
CA VAL A 30 8.78 17.95 6.75
C VAL A 30 8.97 19.43 6.43
N ASP A 31 7.95 20.03 5.83
CA ASP A 31 7.88 21.44 5.50
C ASP A 31 6.43 21.94 5.52
N HIS A 32 6.22 23.20 5.12
CA HIS A 32 4.92 23.87 5.08
C HIS A 32 3.81 23.16 4.27
N ARG A 33 4.14 22.20 3.39
CA ARG A 33 3.15 21.41 2.65
C ARG A 33 2.42 20.42 3.56
N PHE A 34 3.03 20.05 4.68
CA PHE A 34 2.44 19.17 5.67
C PHE A 34 1.66 19.96 6.71
N LYS A 35 0.33 19.87 6.62
CA LYS A 35 -0.56 20.37 7.68
C LYS A 35 -0.38 19.55 8.96
N ALA A 36 -0.67 20.16 10.10
CA ALA A 36 -0.77 19.53 11.41
C ALA A 36 0.56 19.09 12.05
N LEU A 37 1.68 19.11 11.32
CA LEU A 37 2.98 18.81 11.88
C LEU A 37 3.52 19.97 12.74
N PRO A 38 4.44 19.70 13.69
CA PRO A 38 5.05 20.74 14.51
C PRO A 38 5.89 21.71 13.66
N PRO A 39 5.70 23.04 13.78
CA PRO A 39 6.47 24.00 12.99
C PRO A 39 7.99 23.95 13.23
N ASP A 40 8.41 23.54 14.43
CA ASP A 40 9.81 23.34 14.80
C ASP A 40 10.42 22.05 14.24
N ALA A 41 9.63 21.22 13.53
CA ALA A 41 10.11 20.05 12.80
C ALA A 41 10.51 20.35 11.35
N GLU A 42 10.44 21.62 10.90
CA GLU A 42 10.82 22.00 9.54
C GLU A 42 12.27 21.59 9.23
N GLY A 43 12.44 20.90 8.10
CA GLY A 43 13.74 20.40 7.63
C GLY A 43 14.10 19.00 8.14
N LEU A 44 13.43 18.47 9.17
CA LEU A 44 13.55 17.07 9.56
C LEU A 44 12.99 16.14 8.48
N THR A 45 13.47 14.89 8.44
CA THR A 45 12.78 13.85 7.68
C THR A 45 11.58 13.31 8.45
N VAL A 46 10.63 12.67 7.76
CA VAL A 46 9.52 11.93 8.39
C VAL A 46 10.07 10.88 9.36
N ALA A 47 11.18 10.23 9.03
CA ALA A 47 11.85 9.26 9.91
C ALA A 47 12.37 9.91 11.19
N ASP A 48 13.08 11.04 11.09
CA ASP A 48 13.63 11.76 12.24
C ASP A 48 12.50 12.18 13.21
N LEU A 49 11.45 12.82 12.67
CA LEU A 49 10.30 13.24 13.46
C LEU A 49 9.57 12.06 14.11
N THR A 50 9.48 10.92 13.42
CA THR A 50 8.88 9.68 13.97
C THR A 50 9.72 9.13 15.12
N ALA A 51 11.05 9.16 15.00
CA ALA A 51 11.98 8.64 16.01
C ALA A 51 11.91 9.42 17.33
N GLU A 52 11.55 10.71 17.28
CA GLU A 52 11.35 11.54 18.47
C GLU A 52 10.15 11.13 19.33
N ARG A 53 9.19 10.35 18.76
CA ARG A 53 7.99 9.84 19.46
C ARG A 53 7.24 10.93 20.25
N ARG A 54 7.11 12.11 19.65
CA ARG A 54 6.45 13.26 20.26
C ARG A 54 5.03 12.93 20.70
N ASN A 55 4.64 13.47 21.86
CA ASN A 55 3.27 13.35 22.35
C ASN A 55 2.30 14.14 21.44
N LEU A 56 1.15 13.57 21.09
CA LEU A 56 0.18 14.22 20.21
C LEU A 56 -0.31 15.58 20.73
N PHE A 57 -0.47 15.72 22.06
CA PHE A 57 -1.07 16.90 22.67
C PHE A 57 -0.04 17.94 23.12
N THR A 58 1.16 17.52 23.49
CA THR A 58 2.21 18.42 24.00
C THR A 58 3.43 18.54 23.08
N GLY A 59 3.50 17.74 22.02
CA GLY A 59 4.61 17.68 21.08
C GLY A 59 4.59 18.72 19.95
N GLY A 60 3.75 19.75 20.06
CA GLY A 60 3.72 20.87 19.12
C GLY A 60 2.89 20.65 17.85
N PHE A 61 2.18 19.52 17.71
CA PHE A 61 1.29 19.29 16.58
C PHE A 61 0.19 20.36 16.51
N THR A 62 -0.05 20.87 15.29
CA THR A 62 -1.07 21.87 15.06
C THR A 62 -2.41 21.22 14.73
N THR A 63 -3.52 21.84 15.11
CA THR A 63 -4.87 21.30 14.85
C THR A 63 -5.50 21.93 13.61
N PRO A 64 -6.40 21.23 12.89
CA PRO A 64 -6.83 19.85 13.13
C PRO A 64 -5.79 18.82 12.67
N VAL A 65 -5.63 17.76 13.48
CA VAL A 65 -4.72 16.63 13.23
C VAL A 65 -5.53 15.34 13.05
N LEU A 66 -5.19 14.53 12.05
CA LEU A 66 -5.70 13.17 11.91
C LEU A 66 -4.68 12.23 12.55
N ALA A 67 -5.09 11.53 13.61
CA ALA A 67 -4.30 10.50 14.25
C ALA A 67 -4.94 9.13 14.05
N LEU A 68 -4.12 8.13 13.74
CA LEU A 68 -4.51 6.73 13.69
C LEU A 68 -3.98 6.02 14.94
N SER A 69 -4.81 5.24 15.61
CA SER A 69 -4.36 4.33 16.66
C SER A 69 -3.61 3.16 16.03
N ALA A 70 -2.31 3.03 16.33
CA ALA A 70 -1.49 1.93 15.84
C ALA A 70 -2.07 0.56 16.24
N GLU A 71 -2.58 0.43 17.48
CA GLU A 71 -3.22 -0.78 17.97
C GLU A 71 -4.49 -1.13 17.19
N SER A 72 -5.33 -0.13 16.89
CA SER A 72 -6.56 -0.36 16.12
C SER A 72 -6.28 -0.71 14.66
N VAL A 73 -5.26 -0.10 14.04
CA VAL A 73 -4.82 -0.47 12.69
C VAL A 73 -4.34 -1.92 12.66
N GLU A 74 -3.46 -2.30 13.58
CA GLU A 74 -2.93 -3.65 13.71
C GLU A 74 -4.05 -4.69 13.93
N HIS A 75 -4.97 -4.40 14.86
CA HIS A 75 -6.13 -5.25 15.11
C HIS A 75 -6.98 -5.46 13.84
N ASN A 76 -7.30 -4.39 13.12
CA ASN A 76 -8.13 -4.46 11.92
C ASN A 76 -7.45 -5.24 10.78
N LEU A 77 -6.13 -5.09 10.65
CA LEU A 77 -5.34 -5.84 9.68
C LEU A 77 -5.37 -7.34 9.99
N ALA A 78 -5.11 -7.72 11.25
CA ALA A 78 -5.15 -9.12 11.68
C ALA A 78 -6.55 -9.74 11.54
N LEU A 79 -7.62 -8.98 11.83
CA LEU A 79 -9.00 -9.43 11.64
C LEU A 79 -9.28 -9.77 10.17
N LEU A 80 -8.85 -8.92 9.25
CA LEU A 80 -9.11 -9.08 7.82
C LEU A 80 -8.29 -10.22 7.22
N GLU A 81 -7.04 -10.37 7.65
CA GLU A 81 -6.17 -11.51 7.35
C GLU A 81 -6.85 -12.83 7.76
N ALA A 82 -7.22 -12.98 9.03
CA ALA A 82 -7.87 -14.18 9.54
C ALA A 82 -9.23 -14.45 8.87
N TYR A 83 -9.96 -13.40 8.48
CA TYR A 83 -11.20 -13.55 7.72
C TYR A 83 -10.95 -14.09 6.31
N ALA A 84 -9.98 -13.53 5.60
CA ALA A 84 -9.64 -13.94 4.24
C ALA A 84 -9.11 -15.38 4.21
N GLU A 85 -8.23 -15.74 5.14
CA GLU A 85 -7.68 -17.10 5.26
C GLU A 85 -8.76 -18.14 5.52
N ARG A 86 -9.62 -17.90 6.52
CA ARG A 86 -10.70 -18.84 6.90
C ARG A 86 -11.64 -19.13 5.73
N HIS A 87 -11.84 -18.17 4.83
CA HIS A 87 -12.77 -18.26 3.71
C HIS A 87 -12.08 -18.49 2.36
N GLY A 88 -10.76 -18.64 2.31
CA GLY A 88 -10.00 -18.86 1.08
C GLY A 88 -10.11 -17.70 0.07
N LEU A 89 -10.21 -16.45 0.55
CA LEU A 89 -10.44 -15.29 -0.30
C LEU A 89 -9.12 -14.68 -0.80
N ALA A 90 -8.97 -14.54 -2.12
CA ALA A 90 -7.97 -13.67 -2.72
C ALA A 90 -8.45 -12.21 -2.62
N PHE A 91 -8.06 -11.52 -1.55
CA PHE A 91 -8.54 -10.17 -1.29
C PHE A 91 -7.58 -9.10 -1.84
N ALA A 92 -8.14 -8.10 -2.55
CA ALA A 92 -7.40 -6.96 -3.09
C ALA A 92 -8.01 -5.63 -2.60
N PRO A 93 -7.54 -5.06 -1.46
CA PRO A 93 -8.12 -3.86 -0.87
C PRO A 93 -8.06 -2.67 -1.82
N HIS A 94 -9.08 -1.81 -1.77
CA HIS A 94 -9.13 -0.61 -2.59
C HIS A 94 -8.29 0.52 -2.01
N GLY A 95 -7.17 0.84 -2.66
CA GLY A 95 -6.24 1.84 -2.17
C GLY A 95 -6.67 3.30 -2.35
N LYS A 96 -7.72 3.58 -3.15
CA LYS A 96 -8.09 4.97 -3.51
C LYS A 96 -8.47 5.85 -2.32
N THR A 97 -8.94 5.22 -1.24
CA THR A 97 -9.51 5.93 -0.08
C THR A 97 -8.42 6.47 0.84
N SER A 98 -7.38 5.67 1.11
CA SER A 98 -6.27 6.10 1.95
C SER A 98 -5.13 6.72 1.14
N MET A 99 -4.88 6.22 -0.09
CA MET A 99 -3.70 6.57 -0.89
C MET A 99 -2.40 6.55 -0.06
N ALA A 100 -2.32 5.59 0.87
CA ALA A 100 -1.23 5.47 1.85
C ALA A 100 -0.40 4.20 1.57
N PRO A 101 0.72 4.30 0.84
CA PRO A 101 1.53 3.14 0.46
C PRO A 101 2.02 2.29 1.65
N GLN A 102 2.22 2.89 2.82
CA GLN A 102 2.59 2.17 4.05
C GLN A 102 1.50 1.18 4.47
N LEU A 103 0.22 1.59 4.42
CA LEU A 103 -0.90 0.69 4.73
C LEU A 103 -1.05 -0.43 3.69
N PHE A 104 -0.79 -0.13 2.42
CA PHE A 104 -0.79 -1.16 1.36
C PHE A 104 0.30 -2.19 1.61
N ALA A 105 1.49 -1.74 2.01
CA ALA A 105 2.59 -2.63 2.33
C ALA A 105 2.23 -3.59 3.46
N ASP A 106 1.58 -3.10 4.51
CA ASP A 106 1.17 -3.94 5.64
C ASP A 106 0.05 -4.91 5.28
N GLN A 107 -0.89 -4.51 4.42
CA GLN A 107 -1.91 -5.42 3.87
C GLN A 107 -1.29 -6.53 3.02
N LEU A 108 -0.31 -6.21 2.16
CA LEU A 108 0.39 -7.19 1.34
C LEU A 108 1.22 -8.17 2.16
N LYS A 109 1.87 -7.72 3.24
CA LYS A 109 2.59 -8.59 4.18
C LYS A 109 1.67 -9.61 4.86
N ARG A 110 0.38 -9.30 4.98
CA ARG A 110 -0.68 -10.10 5.61
C ARG A 110 -1.54 -10.87 4.60
N GLY A 111 -0.99 -11.14 3.41
CA GLY A 111 -1.63 -12.02 2.44
C GLY A 111 -2.68 -11.36 1.53
N ALA A 112 -2.78 -10.02 1.50
CA ALA A 112 -3.53 -9.39 0.41
C ALA A 112 -2.91 -9.78 -0.95
N TRP A 113 -3.76 -10.18 -1.89
CA TRP A 113 -3.33 -10.66 -3.21
C TRP A 113 -2.70 -9.55 -4.05
N GLY A 114 -3.21 -8.32 -3.94
CA GLY A 114 -2.76 -7.12 -4.64
C GLY A 114 -3.51 -5.89 -4.13
N ILE A 115 -3.32 -4.73 -4.76
CA ILE A 115 -4.03 -3.49 -4.39
C ILE A 115 -4.93 -3.03 -5.53
N THR A 116 -6.18 -2.70 -5.22
CA THR A 116 -7.15 -2.24 -6.22
C THR A 116 -7.00 -0.73 -6.48
N ALA A 117 -6.75 -0.39 -7.75
CA ALA A 117 -6.76 0.97 -8.30
C ALA A 117 -8.04 1.21 -9.11
N ALA A 118 -8.45 2.47 -9.23
CA ALA A 118 -9.59 2.87 -10.06
C ALA A 118 -9.17 3.67 -11.31
N VAL A 119 -7.99 4.31 -11.31
CA VAL A 119 -7.54 5.15 -12.43
C VAL A 119 -6.04 5.00 -12.68
N PRO A 120 -5.54 5.24 -13.90
CA PRO A 120 -4.12 5.06 -14.24
C PRO A 120 -3.16 5.82 -13.33
N HIS A 121 -3.53 7.04 -12.92
CA HIS A 121 -2.72 7.82 -11.98
C HIS A 121 -2.46 7.07 -10.67
N GLN A 122 -3.45 6.39 -10.11
CA GLN A 122 -3.27 5.59 -8.89
C GLN A 122 -2.34 4.42 -9.12
N ALA A 123 -2.46 3.73 -10.27
CA ALA A 123 -1.55 2.64 -10.62
C ALA A 123 -0.10 3.13 -10.72
N ARG A 124 0.13 4.33 -11.28
CA ARG A 124 1.47 4.96 -11.32
C ARG A 124 2.03 5.22 -9.93
N VAL A 125 1.21 5.75 -9.02
CA VAL A 125 1.61 5.95 -7.61
C VAL A 125 1.97 4.63 -6.96
N TYR A 126 1.10 3.62 -7.07
CA TYR A 126 1.33 2.31 -6.45
C TYR A 126 2.62 1.67 -6.98
N ARG A 127 2.84 1.74 -8.30
CA ARG A 127 4.05 1.24 -8.96
C ARG A 127 5.31 1.95 -8.45
N ALA A 128 5.26 3.27 -8.31
CA ALA A 128 6.38 4.06 -7.78
C ALA A 128 6.77 3.68 -6.35
N TYR A 129 5.82 3.18 -5.55
CA TYR A 129 6.08 2.71 -4.18
C TYR A 129 6.23 1.19 -4.06
N GLY A 130 6.53 0.51 -5.17
CA GLY A 130 6.92 -0.90 -5.20
C GLY A 130 5.76 -1.90 -5.17
N ILE A 131 4.51 -1.46 -5.31
CA ILE A 131 3.37 -2.37 -5.38
C ILE A 131 3.43 -3.14 -6.71
N GLY A 132 3.72 -4.44 -6.62
CA GLY A 132 3.94 -5.31 -7.79
C GLY A 132 2.68 -5.94 -8.37
N ARG A 133 1.56 -5.97 -7.63
CA ARG A 133 0.27 -6.47 -8.13
C ARG A 133 -0.85 -5.46 -7.94
N ILE A 134 -1.41 -4.96 -9.04
CA ILE A 134 -2.42 -3.92 -9.07
C ILE A 134 -3.65 -4.39 -9.83
N PHE A 135 -4.79 -4.47 -9.14
CA PHE A 135 -6.07 -4.71 -9.80
C PHE A 135 -6.67 -3.38 -10.25
N LEU A 136 -6.61 -3.06 -11.54
CA LEU A 136 -7.30 -1.88 -12.08
C LEU A 136 -8.80 -2.20 -12.26
N ALA A 137 -9.61 -1.87 -11.27
CA ALA A 137 -11.05 -2.10 -11.26
C ALA A 137 -11.82 -1.01 -12.03
N ASN A 138 -11.38 -0.73 -13.26
CA ASN A 138 -11.99 0.23 -14.18
C ASN A 138 -11.51 -0.03 -15.62
N GLU A 139 -12.29 0.38 -16.62
CA GLU A 139 -11.88 0.30 -18.02
C GLU A 139 -10.70 1.24 -18.32
N LEU A 140 -9.71 0.72 -19.04
CA LEU A 140 -8.54 1.48 -19.48
C LEU A 140 -8.63 1.78 -20.98
N VAL A 141 -9.14 2.98 -21.31
CA VAL A 141 -9.35 3.42 -22.70
C VAL A 141 -8.41 4.54 -23.16
N ASP A 142 -7.60 5.09 -22.26
CA ASP A 142 -6.62 6.13 -22.57
C ASP A 142 -5.36 5.53 -23.20
N ALA A 143 -5.05 5.91 -24.44
CA ALA A 143 -3.93 5.38 -25.20
C ALA A 143 -2.55 5.73 -24.59
N VAL A 144 -2.40 6.86 -23.91
CA VAL A 144 -1.16 7.25 -23.22
C VAL A 144 -0.96 6.36 -22.00
N ALA A 145 -2.02 6.15 -21.22
CA ALA A 145 -1.98 5.27 -20.06
C ALA A 145 -1.71 3.80 -20.44
N LEU A 146 -2.32 3.32 -21.53
CA LEU A 146 -2.07 1.99 -22.08
C LEU A 146 -0.60 1.80 -22.49
N ARG A 147 -0.01 2.79 -23.19
CA ARG A 147 1.42 2.73 -23.56
C ARG A 147 2.33 2.70 -22.35
N TRP A 148 2.04 3.51 -21.33
CA TRP A 148 2.81 3.48 -20.09
C TRP A 148 2.71 2.10 -19.40
N LEU A 149 1.50 1.57 -19.23
CA LEU A 149 1.28 0.28 -18.56
C LEU A 149 1.99 -0.86 -19.32
N ALA A 150 1.87 -0.90 -20.65
CA ALA A 150 2.56 -1.88 -21.48
C ALA A 150 4.09 -1.77 -21.36
N GLY A 151 4.61 -0.54 -21.25
CA GLY A 151 6.03 -0.27 -21.00
C GLY A 151 6.50 -0.83 -19.66
N GLU A 152 5.75 -0.57 -18.57
CA GLU A 152 6.07 -1.13 -17.24
C GLU A 152 6.06 -2.66 -17.25
N MET A 153 5.03 -3.28 -17.84
CA MET A 153 4.91 -4.76 -17.92
C MET A 153 6.00 -5.39 -18.81
N SER A 154 6.48 -4.67 -19.83
CA SER A 154 7.59 -5.13 -20.67
C SER A 154 8.94 -5.03 -19.98
N ALA A 155 9.12 -3.99 -19.14
CA ALA A 155 10.35 -3.76 -18.39
C ALA A 155 10.48 -4.67 -17.16
N ASP A 156 9.35 -5.06 -16.55
CA ASP A 156 9.29 -5.91 -15.37
C ASP A 156 8.25 -7.03 -15.55
N PRO A 157 8.68 -8.24 -15.95
CA PRO A 157 7.77 -9.38 -16.13
C PRO A 157 7.03 -9.84 -14.87
N GLU A 158 7.49 -9.41 -13.68
CA GLU A 158 6.82 -9.72 -12.41
C GLU A 158 5.71 -8.72 -12.05
N PHE A 159 5.65 -7.57 -12.73
CA PHE A 159 4.59 -6.59 -12.55
C PHE A 159 3.27 -7.07 -13.16
N ARG A 160 2.20 -7.10 -12.35
CA ARG A 160 0.89 -7.66 -12.71
C ARG A 160 -0.28 -6.77 -12.34
#